data_AF-E4XYQ4-F1
#
_entry.id   AF-E4XYQ4-F1
#
_cell.length_a   1.000
_cell.length_b   1.000
_cell.length_c   1.000
_cell.angle_alpha   90.00
_cell.angle_beta   90.00
_cell.angle_gamma   90.00
#
_symmetry.space_group_name_H-M   'P 1'
#
loop_
_entity.id
_entity.type
_entity.pdbx_description
1 polymer ?
#
loop_
_entity_poly.entity_id
_entity_poly.type
_entity_poly.pdbx_seq_one_letter_code
_entity_poly.pdbx_strand_id
1 'polypeptide(L)' 'MRKRKFVQKKKLGSSRVDVPLKRKKEYCKRIVELKEPYKEVKKLYLEEFGKPM' A
#
# COMPACT_ATOMS: atom_id res chain seq x y z
N MET A 1 -18.59 34.26 -16.42
CA MET A 1 -17.74 33.44 -15.51
C MET A 1 -18.40 32.09 -15.25
N ARG A 2 -17.78 30.97 -15.66
CA ARG A 2 -18.30 29.63 -15.33
C ARG A 2 -18.13 29.40 -13.82
N LYS A 3 -19.25 29.27 -13.08
CA LYS A 3 -19.22 28.90 -11.66
C LYS A 3 -18.55 27.53 -11.54
N ARG A 4 -17.36 27.47 -10.95
CA ARG A 4 -16.68 26.21 -10.63
C ARG A 4 -17.52 25.49 -9.58
N LYS A 5 -18.19 24.39 -9.96
CA LYS A 5 -18.85 23.51 -8.99
C LYS A 5 -17.75 22.81 -8.18
N PHE A 6 -17.67 23.11 -6.89
CA PHE A 6 -16.78 22.41 -5.97
C PHE A 6 -17.41 21.06 -5.67
N VAL A 7 -17.08 20.04 -6.47
CA VAL A 7 -17.50 18.67 -6.20
C VAL A 7 -16.54 18.09 -5.18
N GLN A 8 -17.06 17.76 -4.00
CA GLN A 8 -16.27 17.07 -2.97
C GLN A 8 -15.87 15.69 -3.53
N LYS A 9 -14.64 15.57 -4.04
CA LYS A 9 -14.09 14.27 -4.40
C LYS A 9 -14.04 13.45 -3.11
N LYS A 10 -14.84 12.38 -3.03
CA LYS A 10 -14.61 11.34 -2.02
C LYS A 10 -13.15 10.94 -2.20
N LYS A 11 -12.28 11.30 -1.26
CA LYS A 11 -10.99 10.62 -1.11
C LYS A 11 -11.38 9.19 -0.73
N LEU A 12 -11.53 8.33 -1.73
CA LEU A 12 -11.75 6.89 -1.55
C LEU A 12 -10.51 6.40 -0.81
N GLY A 13 -10.60 6.47 0.52
CA GLY A 13 -9.49 6.28 1.41
C GLY A 13 -8.98 4.85 1.30
N SER A 14 -7.65 4.74 1.29
CA SER A 14 -6.88 3.50 1.38
C SER A 14 -7.37 2.40 0.44
N SER A 15 -6.76 2.32 -0.74
CA SER A 15 -6.88 1.14 -1.59
C SER A 15 -6.31 -0.05 -0.81
N ARG A 16 -7.20 -0.80 -0.16
CA ARG A 16 -6.86 -2.05 0.51
C ARG A 16 -6.43 -3.02 -0.56
N VAL A 17 -5.14 -3.34 -0.57
CA VAL A 17 -4.62 -4.41 -1.42
C VAL A 17 -4.95 -5.72 -0.72
N ASP A 18 -5.79 -6.54 -1.35
CA ASP A 18 -6.02 -7.90 -0.89
C ASP A 18 -4.81 -8.77 -1.24
N VAL A 19 -3.91 -8.87 -0.27
CA VAL A 19 -2.71 -9.72 -0.39
C VAL A 19 -2.98 -11.08 0.24
N PRO A 20 -2.70 -12.19 -0.47
CA PRO A 20 -2.81 -13.54 0.07
C PRO A 20 -2.04 -13.72 1.39
N LEU A 21 -2.60 -14.47 2.33
CA LEU A 21 -2.02 -14.72 3.65
C LEU A 21 -0.58 -15.27 3.59
N LYS A 22 -0.27 -16.12 2.61
CA LYS A 22 1.08 -16.69 2.42
C LYS A 22 2.12 -15.59 2.17
N ARG A 23 1.81 -14.64 1.28
CA ARG A 23 2.66 -13.49 0.95
C ARG A 23 2.82 -12.55 2.15
N LYS A 24 1.75 -12.28 2.91
CA LYS A 24 1.83 -11.48 4.15
C LYS A 24 2.81 -12.09 5.15
N LYS A 25 2.76 -13.41 5.35
CA LYS A 25 3.69 -14.13 6.23
C LYS A 25 5.14 -14.02 5.76
N GLU A 26 5.39 -14.04 4.45
CA GLU A 26 6.74 -13.87 3.91
C GLU A 26 7.33 -12.50 4.22
N TYR A 27 6.58 -11.40 4.06
CA TYR A 27 7.07 -10.07 4.44
C TYR A 27 7.28 -9.95 5.95
N CYS A 28 6.38 -10.51 6.76
CA CYS A 28 6.58 -10.56 8.22
C CYS A 28 7.84 -11.35 8.59
N LYS A 29 8.10 -12.48 7.92
CA LYS A 29 9.30 -13.30 8.12
C LYS A 29 10.57 -12.49 7.85
N ARG A 30 10.60 -11.74 6.74
CA ARG A 30 11.72 -10.87 6.38
C ARG A 30 12.01 -9.80 7.44
N ILE A 31 10.97 -9.18 7.99
CA ILE A 31 11.11 -8.13 9.01
C ILE A 31 11.54 -8.71 10.36
N VAL A 32 10.90 -9.80 10.79
CA VAL A 32 11.05 -10.32 12.16
C VAL A 32 12.24 -11.29 12.28
N GLU A 33 12.33 -12.26 11.37
CA GLU A 33 13.35 -13.31 11.44
C GLU A 33 14.66 -12.88 10.76
N LEU A 34 14.57 -12.34 9.53
CA LEU A 34 15.75 -11.91 8.77
C LEU A 34 16.23 -10.50 9.17
N LYS A 35 15.48 -9.81 10.04
CA LYS A 35 15.78 -8.46 10.54
C LYS A 35 16.03 -7.45 9.43
N GLU A 36 15.42 -7.64 8.26
CA GLU A 36 15.54 -6.70 7.15
C GLU A 36 14.92 -5.35 7.53
N PRO A 37 15.51 -4.23 7.10
CA PRO A 37 14.93 -2.92 7.35
C PRO A 37 13.52 -2.82 6.77
N TYR A 38 12.56 -2.39 7.59
CA TYR A 38 11.16 -2.21 7.16
C TYR A 38 11.02 -1.37 5.88
N LYS A 39 11.90 -0.37 5.69
CA LYS A 39 11.90 0.49 4.48
C LYS A 39 12.13 -0.30 3.20
N GLU A 40 12.98 -1.33 3.23
CA GLU A 40 13.30 -2.15 2.07
C GLU A 40 12.17 -3.14 1.77
N VAL A 41 11.68 -3.83 2.80
CA VAL A 41 10.54 -4.74 2.68
C VAL A 41 9.29 -4.00 2.19
N LYS A 42 9.08 -2.76 2.66
CA LYS A 42 7.99 -1.89 2.19
C LYS A 42 8.15 -1.49 0.72
N LYS A 43 9.37 -1.24 0.23
CA LYS A 43 9.60 -0.95 -1.19
C LYS A 43 9.19 -2.15 -2.05
N LEU A 44 9.63 -3.35 -1.69
CA LEU A 44 9.28 -4.59 -2.39
C LEU A 44 7.76 -4.81 -2.42
N TYR A 45 7.09 -4.62 -1.27
CA TYR A 45 5.63 -4.70 -1.21
C TYR A 45 4.95 -3.70 -2.16
N LEU A 46 5.44 -2.46 -2.22
CA LEU A 46 4.87 -1.42 -3.09
C LEU A 46 5.20 -1.62 -4.57
N GLU A 47 6.34 -2.22 -4.90
CA GLU A 47 6.68 -2.62 -6.27
C GLU A 47 5.75 -3.73 -6.75
N GLU A 48 5.43 -4.70 -5.89
CA GLU A 48 4.63 -5.85 -6.26
C GLU A 48 3.11 -5.57 -6.29
N PHE A 49 2.60 -4.78 -5.35
CA PHE A 49 1.17 -4.50 -5.23
C PHE A 49 0.76 -3.09 -5.68
N GLY A 50 1.72 -2.29 -6.12
CA GLY A 50 1.53 -0.90 -6.50
C GLY A 50 1.38 0.03 -5.29
N LYS A 51 1.43 1.34 -5.58
CA LYS A 51 0.98 2.35 -4.61
C LYS A 51 -0.55 2.39 -4.67
N PRO A 52 -1.26 2.40 -3.52
CA PRO A 52 -2.66 2.78 -3.52
C PRO A 52 -2.75 4.19 -4.13
N MET A 53 -3.38 4.31 -5.32
CA MET A 53 -3.69 5.60 -5.95
C MET A 53 -4.55 6.47 -5.04
#